data_AF-A0A2V5MUR9-F1
#
_entry.id   AF-A0A2V5MUR9-F1
#
_cell.length_a   1.000
_cell.length_b   1.000
_cell.length_c   1.000
_cell.angle_alpha   90.00
_cell.angle_beta   90.00
_cell.angle_gamma   90.00
#
_symmetry.space_group_name_H-M   'P 1'
#
loop_
_entity.id
_entity.type
_entity.pdbx_description
1 polymer ?
#
loop_
_entity_poly.entity_id
_entity_poly.type
_entity_poly.pdbx_seq_one_letter_code
_entity_poly.pdbx_strand_id
1 'polypeptide(L)'
;MRAVAVLLAALTVAASVRGGEQSDRELSRLMVGAWRSPRHDYVYLADGTWWMGKPDPNGPEPRVTHGRWRIENHMLVTSTTYLGGELPPPWKEERYPIQKLTRTEIVYGGVYRLTRIGLEHVDEER
;
A
#
# COMPACT_ATOMS: atom_id res chain seq x y z
N MET A 1 17.42 59.17 -33.11
CA MET A 1 17.92 58.13 -32.19
C MET A 1 16.73 57.59 -31.41
N ARG A 2 16.43 56.29 -31.55
CA ARG A 2 15.24 55.62 -31.01
C ARG A 2 15.55 55.06 -29.63
N ALA A 3 14.88 55.53 -28.59
CA ALA A 3 14.95 54.92 -27.27
C ALA A 3 13.95 53.75 -27.22
N VAL A 4 14.47 52.52 -27.19
CA VAL A 4 13.70 51.29 -27.05
C VAL A 4 13.47 51.07 -25.57
N ALA A 5 12.22 51.15 -25.11
CA ALA A 5 11.82 50.75 -23.77
C ALA A 5 11.74 49.23 -23.71
N VAL A 6 12.62 48.60 -22.93
CA VAL A 6 12.57 47.17 -22.61
C VAL A 6 11.65 47.00 -21.41
N LEU A 7 10.41 46.58 -21.67
CA LEU A 7 9.48 46.11 -20.64
C LEU A 7 9.94 44.72 -20.18
N LEU A 8 10.53 44.64 -18.99
CA LEU A 8 10.74 43.37 -18.29
C LEU A 8 9.38 42.79 -17.90
N ALA A 9 8.99 41.71 -18.56
CA ALA A 9 7.92 40.85 -18.10
C ALA A 9 8.34 40.18 -16.78
N ALA A 10 7.68 40.55 -15.68
CA ALA A 10 7.82 39.84 -14.42
C ALA A 10 7.20 38.44 -14.58
N LEU A 11 8.05 37.43 -14.66
CA LEU A 11 7.65 36.04 -14.66
C LEU A 11 7.16 35.69 -13.25
N THR A 12 5.86 35.80 -13.01
CA THR A 12 5.23 35.21 -11.81
C THR A 12 5.38 33.70 -11.89
N VAL A 13 6.39 33.17 -11.20
CA VAL A 13 6.41 31.75 -10.83
C VAL A 13 5.29 31.59 -9.81
N ALA A 14 4.11 31.21 -10.28
CA ALA A 14 3.13 30.58 -9.43
C ALA A 14 3.79 29.29 -8.94
N ALA A 15 4.35 29.33 -7.73
CA ALA A 15 4.75 28.13 -7.03
C ALA A 15 3.47 27.34 -6.76
N SER A 16 3.13 26.44 -7.69
CA SER A 16 2.10 25.44 -7.48
C SER A 16 2.44 24.74 -6.17
N VAL A 17 1.55 24.81 -5.19
CA VAL A 17 1.64 24.01 -3.97
C VAL A 17 1.71 22.55 -4.42
N ARG A 18 2.93 22.00 -4.46
CA ARG A 18 3.13 20.55 -4.60
C ARG A 18 2.67 19.94 -3.29
N GLY A 19 1.37 19.66 -3.18
CA GLY A 19 0.92 18.51 -2.41
C GLY A 19 1.50 17.30 -3.11
N GLY A 20 2.74 16.95 -2.76
CA GLY A 20 3.49 15.91 -3.44
C GLY A 20 2.73 14.59 -3.32
N GLU A 21 2.34 14.02 -4.46
CA GLU A 21 1.85 12.66 -4.53
C GLU A 21 2.91 11.74 -3.89
N GLN A 22 2.47 10.88 -2.96
CA GLN A 22 3.37 10.00 -2.21
C GLN A 22 3.99 9.00 -3.18
N SER A 23 5.32 8.90 -3.20
CA SER A 23 6.02 7.92 -4.04
C SER A 23 5.66 6.48 -3.65
N ASP A 24 5.80 5.54 -4.60
CA ASP A 24 5.65 4.10 -4.35
C ASP A 24 6.47 3.60 -3.15
N ARG A 25 7.65 4.20 -2.92
CA ARG A 25 8.50 3.89 -1.77
C ARG A 25 7.89 4.35 -0.45
N GLU A 26 7.31 5.54 -0.41
CA GLU A 26 6.61 6.07 0.76
C GLU A 26 5.33 5.29 1.05
N LEU A 27 4.57 4.95 0.00
CA LEU A 27 3.40 4.08 0.09
C LEU A 27 3.78 2.69 0.62
N SER A 28 4.84 2.08 0.08
CA SER A 28 5.34 0.78 0.56
C SER A 28 5.70 0.83 2.05
N ARG A 29 6.34 1.91 2.51
CA ARG A 29 6.66 2.08 3.94
C ARG A 29 5.41 2.21 4.82
N LEU A 30 4.38 2.90 4.33
CA LEU A 30 3.13 3.06 5.07
C LEU A 30 2.35 1.75 5.14
N MET A 31 2.37 0.95 4.07
CA MET A 31 1.67 -0.32 3.97
C MET A 31 2.12 -1.35 5.01
N VAL A 32 3.40 -1.34 5.41
CA VAL A 32 3.97 -2.32 6.33
C VAL A 32 3.27 -2.30 7.71
N GLY A 33 2.70 -3.45 8.06
CA GLY A 33 2.19 -3.79 9.39
C GLY A 33 0.78 -4.37 9.38
N ALA A 34 0.09 -4.29 10.51
CA ALA A 34 -1.21 -4.93 10.74
C ALA A 34 -2.40 -4.00 10.49
N TRP A 35 -3.42 -4.53 9.84
CA TRP A 35 -4.56 -3.80 9.33
C TRP A 35 -5.85 -4.60 9.52
N ARG A 36 -6.90 -3.93 9.96
CA ARG A 36 -8.19 -4.52 10.25
C ARG A 36 -9.22 -4.13 9.21
N SER A 37 -9.80 -5.10 8.53
CA SER A 37 -11.01 -4.92 7.70
C SER A 37 -12.27 -5.37 8.47
N PRO A 38 -13.48 -5.10 7.98
CA PRO A 38 -14.70 -5.63 8.60
C PRO A 38 -14.74 -7.17 8.71
N ARG A 39 -14.01 -7.93 7.88
CA ARG A 39 -14.08 -9.41 7.86
C ARG A 39 -12.83 -10.10 8.41
N HIS A 40 -11.66 -9.60 8.05
CA HIS A 40 -10.37 -10.21 8.38
C HIS A 40 -9.34 -9.15 8.78
N ASP A 41 -8.37 -9.56 9.58
CA ASP A 41 -7.15 -8.78 9.78
C ASP A 41 -6.10 -9.22 8.75
N TYR A 42 -5.21 -8.31 8.37
CA TYR A 42 -4.16 -8.52 7.38
C TYR A 42 -2.84 -7.99 7.92
N VAL A 43 -1.75 -8.70 7.65
CA VAL A 43 -0.40 -8.28 8.02
C VAL A 43 0.45 -8.18 6.76
N TYR A 44 0.96 -6.99 6.45
CA TYR A 44 1.87 -6.73 5.33
C TYR A 44 3.29 -6.57 5.88
N LEU A 45 4.21 -7.47 5.51
CA LEU A 45 5.59 -7.47 5.99
C LEU A 45 6.53 -6.77 5.01
N ALA A 46 7.64 -6.23 5.53
CA ALA A 46 8.61 -5.45 4.75
C ALA A 46 9.38 -6.26 3.69
N ASP A 47 9.36 -7.60 3.80
CA ASP A 47 9.92 -8.53 2.81
C ASP A 47 9.01 -8.75 1.59
N GLY A 48 7.86 -8.08 1.55
CA GLY A 48 6.87 -8.20 0.48
C GLY A 48 6.00 -9.44 0.61
N THR A 49 5.85 -10.02 1.80
CA THR A 49 4.84 -11.04 2.12
C THR A 49 3.64 -10.43 2.84
N TRP A 50 2.45 -10.97 2.61
CA TRP A 50 1.25 -10.61 3.36
C TRP A 50 0.50 -11.84 3.86
N TRP A 51 -0.22 -11.68 4.95
CA TRP A 51 -0.96 -12.74 5.64
C TRP A 51 -2.36 -12.27 6.00
N MET A 52 -3.35 -13.16 5.91
CA MET A 52 -4.69 -12.96 6.46
C MET A 52 -4.71 -13.52 7.88
N GLY A 53 -4.75 -12.66 8.89
CA GLY A 53 -4.61 -13.03 10.29
C GLY A 53 -3.15 -13.13 10.75
N LYS A 54 -2.95 -13.75 11.92
CA LYS A 54 -1.65 -13.81 12.58
C LYS A 54 -0.68 -14.68 11.79
N PRO A 55 0.52 -14.19 11.46
CA PRO A 55 1.56 -15.03 10.89
C PRO A 55 1.89 -16.17 11.86
N ASP A 56 1.95 -17.41 11.38
CA ASP A 56 2.33 -18.55 12.21
C ASP A 56 3.86 -18.55 12.40
N PRO A 57 4.38 -18.32 13.62
CA PRO A 57 5.83 -18.26 13.85
C PRO A 57 6.51 -19.64 13.86
N ASN A 58 5.75 -20.75 13.88
CA ASN A 58 6.29 -22.10 14.11
C ASN A 58 5.91 -23.12 13.01
N GLY A 59 5.12 -22.74 12.00
CA GLY A 59 4.64 -23.66 10.97
C GLY A 59 5.45 -23.60 9.67
N PRO A 60 5.84 -24.73 9.06
CA PRO A 60 6.46 -24.75 7.73
C PRO A 60 5.48 -24.34 6.61
N GLU A 61 4.19 -24.28 6.90
CA GLU A 61 3.13 -23.92 5.97
C GLU A 61 2.15 -22.94 6.62
N PRO A 62 1.86 -21.79 6.00
CA PRO A 62 0.82 -20.90 6.48
C PRO A 62 -0.53 -21.63 6.42
N ARG A 63 -1.14 -21.88 7.58
CA ARG A 63 -2.54 -22.35 7.68
C ARG A 63 -3.56 -21.26 7.32
N VAL A 64 -3.07 -20.09 6.94
CA VAL A 64 -3.87 -18.93 6.54
C VAL A 64 -3.57 -18.55 5.10
N THR A 65 -4.54 -17.89 4.48
CA THR A 65 -4.33 -17.25 3.18
C THR A 65 -3.22 -16.21 3.30
N HIS A 66 -2.27 -16.25 2.38
CA HIS A 66 -1.10 -15.39 2.39
C HIS A 66 -0.66 -15.11 0.95
N GLY A 67 0.41 -14.34 0.76
CA GLY A 67 1.00 -14.20 -0.56
C GLY A 67 2.04 -13.11 -0.62
N ARG A 68 2.25 -12.55 -1.81
CA ARG A 68 3.22 -11.47 -2.04
C ARG A 68 2.51 -10.15 -2.28
N TRP A 69 3.15 -9.07 -1.90
CA TRP A 69 2.66 -7.73 -2.19
C TRP A 69 3.81 -6.77 -2.56
N ARG A 70 3.47 -5.74 -3.32
CA ARG A 70 4.31 -4.56 -3.56
C ARG A 70 3.44 -3.38 -3.97
N ILE A 71 4.02 -2.18 -3.95
CA ILE A 71 3.45 -1.01 -4.61
C ILE A 71 4.20 -0.80 -5.93
N GLU A 72 3.47 -0.65 -7.02
CA GLU A 72 4.02 -0.40 -8.34
C GLU A 72 3.07 0.53 -9.10
N ASN A 73 3.59 1.67 -9.57
CA ASN A 73 2.81 2.70 -10.27
C ASN A 73 1.59 3.15 -9.45
N HIS A 74 1.78 3.41 -8.16
CA HIS A 74 0.74 3.81 -7.19
C HIS A 74 -0.43 2.81 -7.07
N MET A 75 -0.22 1.56 -7.48
CA MET A 75 -1.16 0.46 -7.30
C MET A 75 -0.60 -0.54 -6.30
N LEU A 76 -1.51 -1.11 -5.51
CA LEU A 76 -1.22 -2.30 -4.74
C LEU A 76 -1.26 -3.51 -5.68
N VAL A 77 -0.15 -4.22 -5.78
CA VAL A 77 -0.10 -5.50 -6.50
C VAL A 77 0.02 -6.63 -5.50
N THR A 78 -0.86 -7.62 -5.58
CA THR A 78 -0.87 -8.79 -4.68
C THR A 78 -0.92 -10.09 -5.46
N SER A 79 -0.29 -11.13 -4.92
CA SER A 79 -0.59 -12.52 -5.26
C SER A 79 -1.21 -13.21 -4.05
N THR A 80 -2.01 -14.25 -4.28
CA THR A 80 -2.73 -14.96 -3.21
C THR A 80 -2.49 -16.46 -3.30
N THR A 81 -1.89 -17.00 -2.26
CA THR A 81 -1.80 -18.42 -1.97
C THR A 81 -2.83 -18.80 -0.92
N TYR A 82 -3.57 -19.88 -1.18
CA TYR A 82 -4.46 -20.50 -0.20
C TYR A 82 -3.75 -21.68 0.48
N LEU A 83 -3.80 -21.74 1.82
CA LEU A 83 -3.47 -22.92 2.62
C LEU A 83 -2.12 -23.59 2.28
N GLY A 84 -1.01 -22.89 2.50
CA GLY A 84 0.32 -23.52 2.54
C GLY A 84 1.03 -23.83 1.22
N GLY A 85 0.36 -23.81 0.07
CA GLY A 85 1.01 -24.21 -1.20
C GLY A 85 1.81 -23.09 -1.88
N GLU A 86 3.07 -23.28 -2.25
CA GLU A 86 3.68 -22.36 -3.23
C GLU A 86 2.87 -22.40 -4.54
N LEU A 87 2.33 -21.25 -4.96
CA LEU A 87 1.73 -21.12 -6.29
C LEU A 87 2.83 -21.42 -7.34
N PRO A 88 2.63 -22.35 -8.28
CA PRO A 88 3.60 -22.49 -9.36
C PRO A 88 3.58 -21.20 -10.21
N PRO A 89 4.74 -20.63 -10.57
CA PRO A 89 4.80 -19.50 -11.48
C PRO A 89 4.10 -19.83 -12.82
N PRO A 90 3.42 -18.85 -13.47
CA PRO A 90 3.27 -17.46 -13.04
C PRO A 90 2.15 -17.28 -12.01
N TRP A 91 2.47 -16.60 -10.90
CA TRP A 91 1.48 -16.17 -9.91
C TRP A 91 0.44 -15.28 -10.61
N LYS A 92 -0.85 -15.56 -10.40
CA LYS A 92 -1.88 -14.61 -10.79
C LYS A 92 -1.76 -13.39 -9.88
N GLU A 93 -1.33 -12.26 -10.45
CA GLU A 93 -1.30 -10.99 -9.76
C GLU A 93 -2.64 -10.26 -9.90
N GLU A 94 -3.05 -9.63 -8.83
CA GLU A 94 -4.18 -8.71 -8.77
C GLU A 94 -3.63 -7.30 -8.53
N ARG A 95 -4.19 -6.32 -9.24
CA ARG A 95 -3.77 -4.91 -9.14
C ARG A 95 -4.95 -4.07 -8.68
N TYR A 96 -4.73 -3.31 -7.61
CA TYR A 96 -5.75 -2.46 -7.02
C TYR A 96 -5.27 -1.01 -6.98
N PRO A 97 -6.06 -0.05 -7.51
CA PRO A 97 -5.76 1.36 -7.30
C PRO A 97 -5.84 1.69 -5.82
N ILE A 98 -4.87 2.44 -5.32
CA ILE A 98 -4.84 2.95 -3.94
C ILE A 98 -5.55 4.30 -3.94
N GLN A 99 -6.70 4.40 -3.26
CA GLN A 99 -7.41 5.66 -3.10
C GLN A 99 -6.88 6.46 -1.90
N LYS A 100 -6.40 5.76 -0.86
CA LYS A 100 -5.86 6.37 0.36
C LYS A 100 -4.90 5.41 1.03
N LEU A 101 -3.73 5.90 1.42
CA LEU A 101 -2.81 5.15 2.28
C LEU A 101 -2.10 6.12 3.24
N THR A 102 -2.43 6.00 4.51
CA THR A 102 -1.91 6.84 5.60
C THR A 102 -1.36 5.94 6.71
N ARG A 103 -0.91 6.53 7.82
CA ARG A 103 -0.47 5.76 8.99
C ARG A 103 -1.61 4.98 9.68
N THR A 104 -2.87 5.38 9.45
CA THR A 104 -4.02 4.88 10.21
C THR A 104 -5.08 4.20 9.35
N GLU A 105 -5.05 4.41 8.03
CA GLU A 105 -6.09 3.92 7.12
C GLU A 105 -5.52 3.57 5.74
N ILE A 106 -6.05 2.48 5.16
CA ILE A 106 -5.91 2.14 3.75
C ILE A 106 -7.28 2.05 3.09
N VAL A 107 -7.41 2.64 1.91
CA VAL A 107 -8.51 2.41 0.98
C VAL A 107 -7.93 2.03 -0.38
N TYR A 108 -8.26 0.82 -0.86
CA TYR A 108 -7.83 0.33 -2.17
C TYR A 108 -8.94 -0.46 -2.88
N GLY A 109 -8.84 -0.56 -4.22
CA GLY A 109 -9.78 -1.34 -5.04
C GLY A 109 -11.23 -0.86 -4.98
N GLY A 110 -11.49 0.35 -4.46
CA GLY A 110 -12.83 0.94 -4.33
C GLY A 110 -13.69 0.37 -3.19
N VAL A 111 -13.34 -0.79 -2.63
CA VAL A 111 -14.17 -1.50 -1.64
C VAL A 111 -13.43 -1.84 -0.35
N TYR A 112 -12.11 -2.00 -0.40
CA TYR A 112 -11.33 -2.37 0.77
C TYR A 112 -11.05 -1.13 1.62
N ARG A 113 -11.49 -1.17 2.87
CA ARG A 113 -11.25 -0.14 3.88
C ARG A 113 -10.67 -0.81 5.11
N LEU A 114 -9.43 -0.48 5.44
CA LEU A 114 -8.72 -1.09 6.55
C LEU A 114 -8.20 -0.02 7.50
N THR A 115 -8.29 -0.28 8.80
CA THR A 115 -7.74 0.57 9.85
C THR A 115 -6.48 -0.04 10.44
N ARG A 116 -5.50 0.79 10.76
CA ARG A 116 -4.25 0.33 11.38
C ARG A 116 -4.53 -0.27 12.77
N ILE A 117 -3.95 -1.42 13.05
CA ILE A 117 -3.94 -2.04 14.38
C ILE A 117 -2.50 -2.40 14.79
N GLY A 118 -2.31 -2.67 16.08
CA GLY A 118 -1.11 -3.32 16.61
C GLY A 118 -1.05 -4.79 16.17
N LEU A 119 0.15 -5.36 16.08
CA LEU A 119 0.33 -6.78 15.73
C LEU A 119 -0.24 -7.70 16.82
N GLU A 120 -0.19 -7.24 18.06
CA GLU A 120 -0.75 -7.87 19.25
C GLU A 120 -2.27 -8.01 19.21
N HIS A 121 -2.96 -7.16 18.45
CA HIS A 121 -4.41 -7.13 18.32
C HIS A 121 -4.93 -7.96 17.14
N VAL A 122 -4.05 -8.55 16.32
CA VAL A 122 -4.45 -9.37 15.17
C VAL A 122 -5.21 -10.61 15.64
N ASP A 123 -6.38 -10.86 15.04
CA ASP A 123 -7.31 -11.95 15.36
C ASP A 123 -7.90 -11.90 16.78
N GLU A 124 -7.79 -10.76 17.46
CA GLU A 124 -8.50 -10.50 18.72
C GLU A 124 -10.02 -10.47 18.47
N GLU A 125 -10.78 -11.06 19.41
CA GLU A 125 -12.24 -11.08 19.36
C GLU A 125 -12.79 -9.64 19.42
N ARG A 126 -13.85 -9.38 18.64
CA ARG A 126 -14.38 -8.03 18.39
C ARG A 126 -15.65 -7.74 19.15
#